data_AF-A0AAU4LXU4-F1
#
_entry.id   AF-A0AAU4LXU4-F1
#
_cell.length_a   1.000
_cell.length_b   1.000
_cell.length_c   1.000
_cell.angle_alpha   90.00
_cell.angle_beta   90.00
_cell.angle_gamma   90.00
#
_symmetry.space_group_name_H-M   'P 1'
#
loop_
_entity.id
_entity.type
_entity.pdbx_description
1 polymer ?
#
loop_
_entity_poly.entity_id
_entity_poly.type
_entity_poly.pdbx_seq_one_letter_code
_entity_poly.pdbx_strand_id
1 'polypeptide(L)'
;MPYFIGLFFVAGSTYMTWKATQLWRHADLVDFFIQTLSFMPFGKEVKRGEIRSLGLTAVSLWGVTTLLLMGLLDVEMTGPTTVLFAITTVIVLLCLLCEISVILFNAPKIVVPPHMRSDPGLLAARKASRSTGPKRLKP
;
A
#
# COMPACT_ATOMS: atom_id res chain seq x y z
N MET A 1 -3.33 24.53 16.68
CA MET A 1 -3.14 23.07 16.90
C MET A 1 -3.69 22.19 15.77
N PRO A 2 -4.96 22.31 15.30
CA PRO A 2 -5.50 21.42 14.25
C PRO A 2 -4.74 21.49 12.92
N TYR A 3 -4.24 22.67 12.54
CA TYR A 3 -3.46 22.87 11.31
C TYR A 3 -2.13 22.11 11.28
N PHE A 4 -1.53 21.83 12.45
CA PHE A 4 -0.31 21.01 12.51
C PHE A 4 -0.59 19.57 12.07
N ILE A 5 -1.75 19.03 12.46
CA ILE A 5 -2.18 17.68 12.05
C ILE A 5 -2.41 17.66 10.54
N GLY A 6 -3.12 18.65 10.00
CA GLY A 6 -3.31 18.77 8.54
C GLY A 6 -1.98 18.83 7.78
N LEU A 7 -1.05 19.70 8.23
CA LEU A 7 0.27 19.84 7.61
C LEU A 7 1.10 18.56 7.72
N PHE A 8 1.04 17.87 8.85
CA PHE A 8 1.70 16.57 9.06
C PHE A 8 1.20 15.53 8.05
N PHE A 9 -0.12 15.43 7.83
CA PHE A 9 -0.69 14.49 6.86
C PHE A 9 -0.37 14.86 5.41
N VAL A 10 -0.36 16.15 5.07
CA VAL A 10 0.06 16.61 3.73
C VAL A 10 1.54 16.30 3.49
N ALA A 11 2.40 16.60 4.46
CA ALA A 11 3.83 16.28 4.39
C ALA A 11 4.07 14.77 4.30
N GLY A 12 3.36 13.99 5.11
CA GLY A 12 3.40 12.52 5.10
C GLY A 12 2.95 11.94 3.76
N SER A 13 1.84 12.42 3.20
CA SER A 13 1.34 12.01 1.87
C SER A 13 2.34 12.33 0.77
N THR A 14 2.92 13.53 0.81
CA THR A 14 3.94 13.96 -0.16
C THR A 14 5.19 13.10 -0.07
N TYR A 15 5.68 12.85 1.16
CA TYR A 15 6.83 11.99 1.41
C TYR A 15 6.56 10.55 0.95
N MET A 16 5.40 9.98 1.27
CA MET A 16 5.02 8.63 0.82
C MET A 16 4.91 8.55 -0.70
N THR A 17 4.35 9.56 -1.36
CA THR A 17 4.27 9.64 -2.83
C THR A 17 5.66 9.69 -3.47
N TRP A 18 6.56 10.50 -2.89
CA TRP A 18 7.96 10.55 -3.31
C TRP A 18 8.60 9.17 -3.18
N LYS A 19 8.47 8.52 -2.01
CA LYS A 19 9.09 7.20 -1.75
C LYS A 19 8.51 6.11 -2.64
N ALA A 20 7.20 6.14 -2.89
CA ALA A 20 6.56 5.25 -3.87
C ALA A 20 7.13 5.47 -5.28
N THR A 21 7.33 6.72 -5.69
CA THR A 21 7.91 7.06 -7.01
C THR A 21 9.37 6.61 -7.12
N GLN A 22 10.17 6.82 -6.07
CA GLN A 22 11.55 6.33 -6.03
C GLN A 22 11.60 4.82 -6.14
N LEU A 23 10.81 4.10 -5.35
CA LEU A 23 10.70 2.66 -5.41
C LEU A 23 10.30 2.20 -6.83
N TRP A 24 9.33 2.87 -7.45
CA TRP A 24 8.87 2.53 -8.79
C TRP A 24 9.99 2.59 -9.84
N ARG A 25 10.94 3.51 -9.67
CA ARG A 25 12.07 3.74 -10.58
C ARG A 25 13.32 2.93 -10.24
N HIS A 26 13.54 2.61 -8.96
CA HIS A 26 14.78 2.07 -8.42
C HIS A 26 14.54 0.74 -7.70
N ALA A 27 14.87 -0.37 -8.37
CA ALA A 27 14.68 -1.73 -7.85
C ALA A 27 15.61 -2.04 -6.66
N ASP A 28 16.75 -1.37 -6.57
CA ASP A 28 17.73 -1.48 -5.48
C ASP A 28 17.16 -1.03 -4.12
N LEU A 29 16.12 -0.21 -4.11
CA LEU A 29 15.51 0.28 -2.88
C LEU A 29 14.60 -0.75 -2.21
N VAL A 30 14.18 -1.81 -2.91
CA VAL A 30 13.22 -2.80 -2.38
C VAL A 30 13.70 -3.38 -1.05
N ASP A 31 14.96 -3.83 -0.97
CA ASP A 31 15.50 -4.44 0.24
C ASP A 31 15.59 -3.46 1.40
N PHE A 32 15.92 -2.20 1.12
CA PHE A 32 15.91 -1.12 2.10
C PHE A 32 14.50 -0.92 2.70
N PHE A 33 13.46 -0.93 1.86
CA PHE A 33 12.08 -0.84 2.34
C PHE A 33 11.66 -2.10 3.12
N ILE A 34 12.06 -3.31 2.70
CA ILE A 34 11.79 -4.54 3.45
C ILE A 34 12.39 -4.46 4.87
N GLN A 35 13.63 -3.97 4.99
CA GLN A 35 14.28 -3.75 6.28
C GLN A 35 13.59 -2.65 7.08
N THR A 36 13.12 -1.58 6.44
CA THR A 36 12.37 -0.53 7.12
C THR A 36 11.07 -1.08 7.70
N LEU A 37 10.38 -1.98 7.01
CA LEU A 37 9.19 -2.68 7.50
C LEU A 37 9.51 -3.81 8.50
N SER A 38 10.76 -3.94 8.97
CA SER A 38 11.17 -4.97 9.94
C SER A 38 10.37 -4.89 11.25
N PHE A 39 9.97 -3.68 11.68
CA PHE A 39 9.17 -3.47 12.89
C PHE A 39 7.79 -4.15 12.86
N MET A 40 7.23 -4.43 11.68
CA MET A 40 5.94 -5.10 11.60
C MET A 40 6.08 -6.61 11.83
N PRO A 41 5.17 -7.24 12.59
CA PRO A 41 5.19 -8.67 12.91
C PRO A 41 4.73 -9.56 11.73
N PHE A 42 5.04 -9.17 10.50
CA PHE A 42 4.65 -9.88 9.29
C PHE A 42 5.83 -10.65 8.66
N GLY A 43 5.51 -11.74 7.97
CA GLY A 43 6.51 -12.51 7.21
C GLY A 43 7.07 -11.72 6.02
N LYS A 44 8.27 -12.10 5.55
CA LYS A 44 8.95 -11.46 4.40
C LYS A 44 8.06 -11.34 3.16
N GLU A 45 7.23 -12.35 2.90
CA GLU A 45 6.30 -12.37 1.76
C GLU A 45 5.23 -11.27 1.84
N VAL A 46 4.68 -11.03 3.04
CA VAL A 46 3.67 -9.97 3.25
C VAL A 46 4.32 -8.60 3.14
N LYS A 47 5.52 -8.42 3.73
CA LYS A 47 6.30 -7.17 3.61
C LYS A 47 6.64 -6.85 2.16
N ARG A 48 6.99 -7.87 1.37
CA ARG A 48 7.24 -7.70 -0.07
C ARG A 48 5.96 -7.36 -0.83
N GLY A 49 4.82 -7.95 -0.47
CA GLY A 49 3.51 -7.57 -0.98
C GLY A 49 3.17 -6.12 -0.70
N GLU A 50 3.40 -5.66 0.53
CA GLU A 50 3.17 -4.28 0.97
C GLU A 50 3.97 -3.27 0.15
N ILE A 51 5.24 -3.58 -0.13
CA ILE A 51 6.11 -2.74 -0.94
C ILE A 51 5.60 -2.63 -2.38
N ARG A 52 5.02 -3.70 -2.94
CA ARG A 52 4.39 -3.65 -4.26
C ARG A 52 3.15 -2.75 -4.28
N SER A 53 2.44 -2.68 -3.18
CA SER A 53 1.23 -1.88 -3.05
C SER A 53 1.48 -0.46 -2.51
N LEU A 54 2.74 -0.06 -2.29
CA LEU A 54 3.13 1.24 -1.75
C LEU A 54 2.54 2.43 -2.55
N GLY A 55 2.36 2.27 -3.86
CA GLY A 55 1.68 3.27 -4.70
C GLY A 55 0.21 3.44 -4.34
N LEU A 56 -0.51 2.35 -4.06
CA LEU A 56 -1.89 2.39 -3.56
C LEU A 56 -1.96 3.00 -2.17
N THR A 57 -0.96 2.73 -1.33
CA THR A 57 -0.87 3.31 0.02
C THR A 57 -0.66 4.82 -0.04
N ALA A 58 0.14 5.31 -0.98
CA ALA A 58 0.28 6.74 -1.20
C ALA A 58 -1.04 7.39 -1.65
N VAL A 59 -1.79 6.75 -2.56
CA VAL A 59 -3.08 7.25 -3.04
C VAL A 59 -4.13 7.22 -1.92
N SER A 60 -4.22 6.14 -1.14
CA SER A 60 -5.14 6.03 -0.02
C SER A 60 -4.83 7.07 1.06
N LEU A 61 -3.56 7.35 1.31
CA LEU A 61 -3.12 8.37 2.27
C LEU A 61 -3.51 9.80 1.82
N TRP A 62 -3.49 10.10 0.52
CA TRP A 62 -4.06 11.35 -0.01
C TRP A 62 -5.57 11.43 0.17
N GLY A 63 -6.29 10.32 -0.01
CA GLY A 63 -7.72 10.24 0.28
C GLY A 63 -8.01 10.51 1.75
N VAL A 64 -7.30 9.85 2.66
CA VAL A 64 -7.39 10.07 4.11
C VAL A 64 -7.05 11.52 4.47
N THR A 65 -6.01 12.09 3.87
CA THR A 65 -5.63 13.50 4.10
C THR A 65 -6.73 14.45 3.67
N THR A 66 -7.37 14.19 2.52
CA THR A 66 -8.53 14.99 2.06
C THR A 66 -9.68 14.91 3.06
N LEU A 67 -10.08 13.70 3.48
CA LEU A 67 -11.15 13.50 4.46
C LEU A 67 -10.84 14.17 5.80
N LEU A 68 -9.60 14.05 6.27
CA LEU A 68 -9.11 14.69 7.48
C LEU A 68 -9.20 16.22 7.37
N LEU A 69 -8.74 16.80 6.26
CA LEU A 69 -8.80 18.26 6.05
C LEU A 69 -10.24 18.76 5.98
N MET A 70 -11.15 18.01 5.36
CA MET A 70 -12.57 18.35 5.36
C MET A 70 -13.14 18.40 6.79
N GLY A 71 -12.78 17.44 7.65
CA GLY A 71 -13.17 17.46 9.06
C GLY A 71 -12.49 18.55 9.88
N LEU A 72 -11.21 18.83 9.64
CA LEU A 72 -10.44 19.85 10.37
C LEU A 72 -10.88 21.29 10.04
N LEU A 73 -11.32 21.51 8.81
CA LEU A 73 -11.82 22.81 8.34
C LEU A 73 -13.32 22.99 8.61
N ASP A 74 -13.97 22.02 9.26
CA ASP A 74 -15.40 22.00 9.56
C ASP A 74 -16.25 22.30 8.30
N VAL A 75 -15.88 21.63 7.19
CA VAL A 75 -16.52 21.87 5.90
C VAL A 75 -17.98 21.42 5.98
N GLU A 76 -18.90 22.32 5.68
CA GLU A 76 -20.31 21.96 5.58
C GLU A 76 -20.54 20.93 4.47
N MET A 77 -21.27 19.86 4.80
CA MET A 77 -21.66 18.82 3.86
C MET A 77 -22.84 19.30 3.00
N THR A 78 -22.53 20.19 2.07
CA THR A 78 -23.42 20.62 0.98
C THR A 78 -23.31 19.64 -0.20
N GLY A 79 -24.15 19.80 -1.23
CA GLY A 79 -24.19 18.86 -2.37
C GLY A 79 -22.81 18.49 -2.94
N PRO A 80 -21.98 19.45 -3.38
CA PRO A 80 -20.66 19.17 -3.96
C PRO A 80 -19.68 18.53 -2.97
N THR A 81 -19.63 19.00 -1.73
CA THR A 81 -18.70 18.47 -0.70
C THR A 81 -19.10 17.09 -0.23
N THR A 82 -20.40 16.79 -0.19
CA THR A 82 -20.92 15.44 0.08
C THR A 82 -20.51 14.44 -1.00
N VAL A 83 -20.62 14.84 -2.28
CA VAL A 83 -20.17 14.01 -3.40
C VAL A 83 -18.66 13.76 -3.34
N LEU A 84 -17.86 14.80 -3.06
CA LEU A 84 -16.41 14.66 -2.89
C LEU A 84 -16.06 13.71 -1.75
N PHE A 85 -16.73 13.84 -0.60
CA PHE A 85 -16.55 12.96 0.56
C PHE A 85 -16.84 11.50 0.20
N ALA A 86 -17.98 11.24 -0.46
CA ALA A 86 -18.39 9.90 -0.86
C ALA A 86 -17.39 9.28 -1.85
N ILE A 87 -16.99 10.02 -2.89
CA ILE A 87 -16.01 9.55 -3.88
C ILE A 87 -14.67 9.26 -3.21
N THR A 88 -14.19 10.17 -2.37
CA THR A 88 -12.91 10.00 -1.68
C THR A 88 -12.92 8.76 -0.77
N THR A 89 -14.01 8.55 -0.05
CA THR A 89 -14.21 7.35 0.79
C THR A 89 -14.18 6.08 -0.05
N VAL A 90 -14.90 6.05 -1.19
CA VAL A 90 -14.90 4.91 -2.10
C VAL A 90 -13.50 4.63 -2.66
N ILE A 91 -12.75 5.67 -3.04
CA ILE A 91 -11.37 5.53 -3.53
C ILE A 91 -10.48 4.89 -2.46
N VAL A 92 -10.55 5.36 -1.22
CA VAL A 92 -9.76 4.78 -0.11
C VAL A 92 -10.09 3.31 0.07
N LEU A 93 -11.37 2.94 0.10
CA LEU A 93 -11.80 1.55 0.23
C LEU A 93 -11.33 0.68 -0.94
N LEU A 94 -11.42 1.18 -2.18
CA LEU A 94 -10.92 0.48 -3.36
C LEU A 94 -9.41 0.30 -3.31
N CYS A 95 -8.64 1.31 -2.87
CA CYS A 95 -7.20 1.19 -2.67
C CYS A 95 -6.88 0.08 -1.67
N LEU A 96 -7.55 0.04 -0.51
CA LEU A 96 -7.34 -1.02 0.50
C LEU A 96 -7.67 -2.42 -0.06
N LEU A 97 -8.77 -2.55 -0.81
CA LEU A 97 -9.11 -3.82 -1.47
C LEU A 97 -8.07 -4.23 -2.52
N CYS A 98 -7.57 -3.26 -3.29
CA CYS A 98 -6.50 -3.50 -4.25
C CYS A 98 -5.17 -3.85 -3.56
N GLU A 99 -4.83 -3.24 -2.41
CA GLU A 99 -3.64 -3.57 -1.63
C GLU A 99 -3.68 -5.02 -1.19
N ILE A 100 -4.79 -5.46 -0.60
CA ILE A 100 -4.99 -6.85 -0.20
C ILE A 100 -4.85 -7.79 -1.41
N SER A 101 -5.42 -7.40 -2.54
CA SER A 101 -5.34 -8.18 -3.79
C SER A 101 -3.89 -8.27 -4.32
N VAL A 102 -3.12 -7.19 -4.24
CA VAL A 102 -1.71 -7.15 -4.65
C VAL A 102 -0.86 -7.99 -3.70
N ILE A 103 -1.09 -7.93 -2.39
CA ILE A 103 -0.37 -8.72 -1.39
C ILE A 103 -0.65 -10.23 -1.59
N LEU A 104 -1.91 -10.60 -1.77
CA LEU A 104 -2.31 -12.01 -1.89
C LEU A 104 -1.96 -12.62 -3.25
N PHE A 105 -2.23 -11.88 -4.33
CA PHE A 105 -2.23 -12.40 -5.71
C PHE A 105 -1.29 -11.67 -6.67
N ASN A 106 -0.69 -10.55 -6.28
CA ASN A 106 0.06 -9.66 -7.18
C ASN A 106 -0.79 -9.12 -8.35
N ALA A 107 -2.05 -8.76 -8.07
CA ALA A 107 -2.99 -8.23 -9.04
C ALA A 107 -3.81 -7.06 -8.47
N PRO A 108 -4.13 -6.01 -9.27
CA PRO A 108 -3.84 -5.87 -10.71
C PRO A 108 -2.40 -5.42 -11.00
N LYS A 109 -1.78 -5.89 -12.09
CA LYS A 109 -0.36 -5.61 -12.39
C LYS A 109 -0.06 -4.14 -12.73
N ILE A 110 -1.10 -3.36 -13.06
CA ILE A 110 -0.96 -1.95 -13.44
C ILE A 110 -0.45 -1.13 -12.25
N VAL A 111 -0.93 -1.44 -11.05
CA VAL A 111 -0.60 -0.71 -9.80
C VAL A 111 0.67 -1.24 -9.11
N VAL A 112 1.34 -2.22 -9.73
CA VAL A 112 2.56 -2.85 -9.22
C VAL A 112 3.78 -2.28 -9.98
N PRO A 113 4.90 -1.99 -9.27
CA PRO A 113 6.15 -1.58 -9.91
C PRO A 113 6.61 -2.58 -10.99
N PRO A 114 7.05 -2.12 -12.19
CA PRO A 114 7.39 -2.97 -13.34
C PRO A 114 8.33 -4.12 -13.00
N HIS A 115 9.36 -3.85 -12.19
CA HIS A 115 10.37 -4.82 -11.80
C HIS A 115 9.87 -5.88 -10.80
N MET A 116 8.67 -5.71 -10.21
CA MET A 116 8.07 -6.67 -9.26
C MET A 116 6.83 -7.38 -9.82
N ARG A 117 6.44 -7.12 -11.08
CA ARG A 117 5.24 -7.72 -11.72
C ARG A 117 5.35 -9.22 -11.97
N SER A 118 6.57 -9.75 -12.04
CA SER A 118 6.86 -11.18 -12.18
C SER A 118 6.89 -11.92 -10.86
N ASP A 119 6.87 -11.21 -9.73
CA ASP A 119 6.95 -11.84 -8.43
C ASP A 119 5.68 -12.63 -8.09
N PRO A 120 5.80 -13.74 -7.34
CA PRO A 120 4.63 -14.42 -6.82
C PRO A 120 3.92 -13.58 -5.74
N GLY A 121 2.58 -13.63 -5.75
CA GLY A 121 1.78 -13.21 -4.59
C GLY A 121 1.94 -14.18 -3.41
N LEU A 122 1.51 -13.77 -2.22
CA LEU A 122 1.65 -14.56 -0.98
C LEU A 122 1.11 -16.00 -1.12
N LEU A 123 -0.04 -16.17 -1.78
CA LEU A 123 -0.67 -17.48 -1.92
C LEU A 123 0.11 -18.41 -2.85
N ALA A 124 0.66 -17.86 -3.94
CA ALA A 124 1.52 -18.60 -4.85
C ALA A 124 2.83 -19.00 -4.18
N ALA A 125 3.45 -18.08 -3.42
CA ALA A 125 4.67 -18.34 -2.66
C ALA A 125 4.45 -19.45 -1.60
N ARG A 126 3.32 -19.40 -0.86
CA ARG A 126 2.95 -20.44 0.11
C ARG A 126 2.66 -21.80 -0.52
N LYS A 127 2.09 -21.83 -1.73
CA LYS A 127 1.85 -23.09 -2.44
C LYS A 127 3.16 -23.72 -2.93
N ALA A 128 4.08 -22.91 -3.43
CA ALA A 128 5.40 -23.35 -3.86
C ALA A 128 6.21 -23.95 -2.69
N SER A 129 6.24 -23.27 -1.53
CA SER A 129 6.96 -23.76 -0.34
C SER A 129 6.39 -25.05 0.24
N ARG A 130 5.07 -25.30 0.09
CA ARG A 130 4.47 -26.60 0.45
C ARG A 130 4.84 -27.72 -0.51
N SER A 131 5.02 -27.42 -1.80
CA SER A 131 5.39 -28.44 -2.81
C SER A 131 6.84 -28.91 -2.69
N THR A 132 7.72 -28.10 -2.12
CA THR A 132 9.14 -28.42 -1.85
C THR A 132 9.38 -28.99 -0.43
N GLY A 133 8.32 -29.31 0.31
CA GLY A 133 8.43 -30.01 1.60
C GLY A 133 9.19 -31.33 1.48
N PRO A 134 9.99 -31.70 2.50
CA PRO A 134 11.09 -32.65 2.34
C PRO A 134 10.58 -34.00 1.85
N LYS A 135 11.21 -34.53 0.79
CA LYS A 135 11.24 -35.97 0.55
C LYS A 135 11.63 -36.61 1.88
N ARG A 136 10.67 -37.21 2.60
CA ARG A 136 10.95 -38.11 3.72
C ARG A 136 11.91 -39.16 3.16
N LEU A 137 13.19 -39.04 3.52
CA LEU A 137 14.12 -40.15 3.47
C LEU A 137 13.47 -41.23 4.35
N LYS A 138 12.87 -42.23 3.70
CA LYS A 138 12.51 -43.47 4.39
C LYS A 138 13.82 -44.15 4.77
N PRO A 139 13.96 -44.62 6.02
CA PRO A 139 15.06 -45.51 6.39
C PRO A 139 14.99 -46.81 5.60
#